data_AF-A0A357AVJ1-F1
#
_entry.id   AF-A0A357AVJ1-F1
#
_cell.length_a   1.000
_cell.length_b   1.000
_cell.length_c   1.000
_cell.angle_alpha   90.00
_cell.angle_beta   90.00
_cell.angle_gamma   90.00
#
_symmetry.space_group_name_H-M   'P 1'
#
loop_
_entity.id
_entity.type
_entity.pdbx_description
1 polymer ?
#
loop_
_entity_poly.entity_id
_entity_poly.type
_entity_poly.pdbx_seq_one_letter_code
_entity_poly.pdbx_strand_id
1 'polypeptide(L)'
;MGWTLHQKNSEIAMLEEKLVDSEYKGEARQFLANVPVSPGAPNREVQQVTVTAYNPTPEQTDGDPLMAASMRKVRAGTVAVSRDLFDQGWVFGKKVRIEGLGIFEINDLMNPRHTKRVDVFMWDEKQAQAFGKKRVKVALLHI
;
A
#
# COMPACT_ATOMS: atom_id res chain seq x y z
N MET A 1 13.94 -4.47 -40.89
CA MET A 1 14.09 -3.45 -39.84
C MET A 1 13.92 -4.15 -38.49
N GLY A 2 15.02 -4.62 -37.91
CA GLY A 2 15.01 -5.39 -36.67
C GLY A 2 15.05 -4.48 -35.45
N TRP A 3 14.24 -4.81 -34.45
CA TRP A 3 14.25 -4.14 -33.15
C TRP A 3 15.63 -4.26 -32.49
N THR A 4 16.13 -3.16 -31.94
CA THR A 4 17.39 -3.15 -31.19
C THR A 4 17.22 -3.90 -29.87
N LEU A 5 18.30 -4.49 -29.34
CA LEU A 5 18.29 -5.26 -28.09
C LEU A 5 17.76 -4.42 -26.90
N HIS A 6 18.05 -3.13 -26.89
CA HIS A 6 17.59 -2.21 -25.86
C HIS A 6 16.05 -2.07 -25.89
N GLN A 7 15.47 -1.91 -27.09
CA GLN A 7 14.01 -1.80 -27.24
C GLN A 7 13.29 -3.07 -26.77
N LYS A 8 13.84 -4.25 -27.09
CA LYS A 8 13.26 -5.52 -26.65
C LYS A 8 13.28 -5.68 -25.13
N ASN A 9 14.37 -5.28 -24.48
CA ASN A 9 14.48 -5.37 -23.02
C ASN A 9 13.55 -4.40 -22.31
N SER A 10 13.35 -3.19 -22.84
CA SER A 10 12.37 -2.23 -22.28
C SER A 10 10.93 -2.73 -22.43
N GLU A 11 10.61 -3.35 -23.56
CA GLU A 11 9.28 -3.89 -23.80
C GLU A 11 8.98 -5.10 -22.90
N ILE A 12 9.96 -5.98 -22.66
CA ILE A 12 9.86 -7.09 -21.70
C ILE A 12 9.58 -6.57 -20.30
N ALA A 13 10.32 -5.56 -19.82
CA ALA A 13 10.10 -4.98 -18.49
C ALA A 13 8.69 -4.39 -18.33
N MET A 14 8.18 -3.70 -19.36
CA MET A 14 6.81 -3.17 -19.34
C MET A 14 5.74 -4.27 -19.38
N LEU A 15 6.01 -5.38 -20.04
CA LEU A 15 5.10 -6.53 -20.10
C LEU A 15 5.08 -7.29 -18.78
N GLU A 16 6.24 -7.48 -18.15
CA GLU A 16 6.35 -8.06 -16.81
C GLU A 16 5.60 -7.22 -15.78
N GLU A 17 5.76 -5.89 -15.80
CA GLU A 17 5.02 -4.97 -14.93
C GLU A 17 3.50 -5.07 -15.16
N LYS A 18 3.06 -5.08 -16.43
CA LYS A 18 1.63 -5.24 -16.78
C LYS A 18 1.05 -6.59 -16.39
N LEU A 19 1.83 -7.66 -16.49
CA LEU A 19 1.43 -9.01 -16.09
C LEU A 19 1.24 -9.08 -14.58
N VAL A 20 2.21 -8.58 -13.81
CA VAL A 20 2.12 -8.45 -12.35
C VAL A 20 0.89 -7.63 -11.97
N ASP A 21 0.67 -6.48 -12.61
CA ASP A 21 -0.52 -5.65 -12.39
C ASP A 21 -1.84 -6.37 -12.72
N SER A 22 -1.84 -7.24 -13.73
CA SER A 22 -3.03 -7.98 -14.17
C SER A 22 -3.34 -9.17 -13.26
N GLU A 23 -2.33 -9.93 -12.84
CA GLU A 23 -2.45 -11.00 -11.84
C GLU A 23 -2.93 -10.40 -10.53
N TYR A 24 -2.31 -9.29 -10.15
CA TYR A 24 -2.66 -8.51 -8.97
C TYR A 24 -4.13 -8.00 -9.01
N LYS A 25 -4.63 -7.56 -10.17
CA LYS A 25 -6.05 -7.20 -10.37
C LYS A 25 -6.99 -8.42 -10.41
N GLY A 26 -6.53 -9.55 -10.93
CA GLY A 26 -7.27 -10.81 -11.00
C GLY A 26 -7.51 -11.40 -9.62
N GLU A 27 -6.43 -11.57 -8.84
CA GLU A 27 -6.47 -12.02 -7.44
C GLU A 27 -7.33 -11.09 -6.60
N ALA A 28 -7.21 -9.79 -6.80
CA ALA A 28 -8.02 -8.79 -6.11
C ALA A 28 -9.54 -8.91 -6.35
N ARG A 29 -9.96 -9.20 -7.58
CA ARG A 29 -11.37 -9.42 -7.91
C ARG A 29 -11.90 -10.71 -7.29
N GLN A 30 -11.12 -11.78 -7.39
CA GLN A 30 -11.46 -13.08 -6.83
C GLN A 30 -11.57 -13.03 -5.30
N PHE A 31 -10.68 -12.27 -4.66
CA PHE A 31 -10.66 -12.12 -3.21
C PHE A 31 -11.83 -11.27 -2.69
N LEU A 32 -12.14 -10.12 -3.32
CA LEU A 32 -13.31 -9.31 -2.92
C LEU A 32 -14.63 -10.08 -3.03
N ALA A 33 -14.74 -11.02 -3.97
CA ALA A 33 -15.90 -11.89 -4.09
C ALA A 33 -15.98 -12.94 -2.95
N ASN A 34 -14.84 -13.28 -2.33
CA ASN A 34 -14.70 -14.35 -1.34
C ASN A 34 -14.45 -13.87 0.10
N VAL A 35 -14.37 -12.55 0.36
CA VAL A 35 -14.32 -12.04 1.74
C VAL A 35 -15.62 -12.40 2.45
N PRO A 36 -15.58 -13.19 3.54
CA PRO A 36 -16.78 -13.50 4.30
C PRO A 36 -17.26 -12.24 5.01
N VAL A 37 -18.34 -11.63 4.52
CA VAL A 37 -19.01 -10.53 5.21
C VAL A 37 -19.86 -11.12 6.34
N SER A 38 -19.30 -11.25 7.54
CA SER A 38 -20.06 -11.71 8.70
C SER A 38 -21.11 -10.66 9.12
N PRO A 39 -22.42 -10.96 9.09
CA PRO A 39 -23.43 -10.05 9.56
C PRO A 39 -23.41 -10.04 11.09
N GLY A 40 -22.92 -8.95 11.70
CA GLY A 40 -23.07 -8.70 13.15
C GLY A 40 -21.80 -8.37 13.94
N ALA A 41 -20.61 -8.54 13.37
CA ALA A 41 -19.40 -7.91 13.91
C ALA A 41 -19.31 -6.47 13.36
N PRO A 42 -18.85 -5.45 14.12
CA PRO A 42 -18.54 -4.17 13.51
C PRO A 42 -17.53 -4.46 12.41
N ASN A 43 -17.84 -4.08 11.17
CA ASN A 43 -17.01 -4.31 9.99
C ASN A 43 -15.68 -3.51 10.14
N ARG A 44 -14.81 -3.97 11.04
CA ARG A 44 -13.51 -3.38 11.39
C ARG A 44 -12.46 -3.68 10.33
N GLU A 45 -12.73 -4.69 9.51
CA GLU A 45 -11.90 -5.08 8.39
C GLU A 45 -11.96 -4.03 7.28
N VAL A 46 -13.15 -3.52 6.92
CA VAL A 46 -13.28 -2.49 5.88
C VAL A 46 -13.59 -1.12 6.48
N GLN A 47 -12.66 -0.18 6.34
CA GLN A 47 -12.82 1.18 6.87
C GLN A 47 -12.63 2.24 5.81
N GLN A 48 -13.42 3.32 5.90
CA GLN A 48 -13.17 4.52 5.11
C GLN A 48 -12.09 5.36 5.79
N VAL A 49 -10.91 5.39 5.20
CA VAL A 49 -9.72 6.05 5.76
C VAL A 49 -9.20 7.12 4.80
N THR A 50 -8.39 8.02 5.33
CA THR A 50 -7.57 8.88 4.46
C THR A 50 -6.37 8.08 3.97
N VAL A 51 -6.12 8.09 2.67
CA VAL A 51 -4.89 7.56 2.07
C VAL A 51 -4.07 8.73 1.53
N THR A 52 -2.80 8.78 1.93
CA THR A 52 -1.77 9.69 1.41
C THR A 52 -0.61 8.88 0.84
N ALA A 53 0.42 9.56 0.34
CA ALA A 53 1.68 8.92 0.01
C ALA A 53 2.84 9.68 0.67
N TYR A 54 3.86 8.94 1.07
CA TYR A 54 5.12 9.47 1.62
C TYR A 54 6.30 8.92 0.85
N ASN A 55 7.43 9.62 0.93
CA ASN A 55 8.70 9.20 0.38
C ASN A 55 9.78 9.18 1.47
N PRO A 56 10.89 8.43 1.30
CA PRO A 56 11.93 8.28 2.32
C PRO A 56 12.87 9.49 2.34
N THR A 57 12.33 10.69 2.51
CA THR A 57 13.15 11.88 2.78
C THR A 57 13.27 12.11 4.29
N PRO A 58 14.42 12.61 4.76
CA PRO A 58 14.61 12.92 6.18
C PRO A 58 13.56 13.88 6.74
N GLU A 59 12.98 14.77 5.93
CA GLU A 59 11.93 15.69 6.38
C GLU A 59 10.60 14.98 6.66
N GLN A 60 10.41 13.76 6.16
CA GLN A 60 9.18 12.96 6.31
C GLN A 60 9.37 11.73 7.21
N THR A 61 10.59 11.44 7.67
CA THR A 61 10.92 10.24 8.44
C THR A 61 11.66 10.61 9.73
N ASP A 62 11.30 9.99 10.85
CA ASP A 62 12.05 10.12 12.10
C ASP A 62 13.16 9.05 12.13
N GLY A 63 14.44 9.44 11.99
CA GLY A 63 15.59 8.53 12.10
C GLY A 63 16.20 8.13 10.75
N ASP A 64 16.40 6.81 10.52
CA ASP A 64 16.91 6.29 9.24
C ASP A 64 15.75 6.18 8.24
N PRO A 65 15.73 6.99 7.16
CA PRO A 65 14.62 7.02 6.20
C PRO A 65 14.38 5.69 5.48
N LEU A 66 15.35 4.78 5.53
CA LEU A 66 15.27 3.49 4.87
C LEU A 66 14.75 2.37 5.79
N MET A 67 14.54 2.64 7.07
CA MET A 67 14.06 1.68 8.07
C MET A 67 12.64 2.03 8.52
N ALA A 68 11.70 1.12 8.28
CA ALA A 68 10.33 1.26 8.77
C ALA A 68 10.24 0.91 10.27
N ALA A 69 9.15 1.31 10.94
CA ALA A 69 8.92 1.00 12.36
C ALA A 69 8.92 -0.51 12.69
N SER A 70 8.68 -1.37 11.70
CA SER A 70 8.83 -2.83 11.80
C SER A 70 10.29 -3.34 11.80
N MET A 71 11.28 -2.44 11.75
CA MET A 71 12.71 -2.76 11.56
C MET A 71 13.03 -3.42 10.20
N ARG A 72 12.13 -3.29 9.22
CA ARG A 72 12.34 -3.75 7.84
C ARG A 72 12.72 -2.59 6.94
N LYS A 73 13.48 -2.88 5.88
CA LYS A 73 13.74 -1.89 4.83
C LYS A 73 12.45 -1.51 4.13
N VAL A 74 12.24 -0.21 3.93
CA VAL A 74 11.12 0.32 3.13
C VAL A 74 11.24 -0.18 1.70
N ARG A 75 10.09 -0.53 1.11
CA ARG A 75 9.99 -1.01 -0.27
C ARG A 75 8.62 -0.66 -0.85
N ALA A 76 8.53 -0.56 -2.17
CA ALA A 76 7.24 -0.47 -2.86
C ALA A 76 6.31 -1.60 -2.36
N GLY A 77 5.03 -1.26 -2.14
CA GLY A 77 4.08 -2.16 -1.49
C GLY A 77 4.06 -2.07 0.04
N THR A 78 4.78 -1.12 0.64
CA THR A 78 4.72 -0.83 2.09
C THR A 78 3.72 0.30 2.37
N VAL A 79 3.01 0.18 3.49
CA VAL A 79 2.22 1.29 4.06
C VAL A 79 2.58 1.57 5.52
N ALA A 80 2.44 2.84 5.89
CA ALA A 80 2.32 3.28 7.26
C ALA A 80 0.85 3.35 7.66
N VAL A 81 0.52 3.00 8.91
CA VAL A 81 -0.85 3.16 9.44
C VAL A 81 -0.85 4.05 10.67
N SER A 82 -1.94 4.79 10.87
CA SER A 82 -2.15 5.55 12.11
C SER A 82 -2.32 4.62 13.31
N ARG A 83 -1.92 5.10 14.50
CA ARG A 83 -1.90 4.27 15.72
C ARG A 83 -3.29 3.76 16.10
N ASP A 84 -4.35 4.53 15.88
CA ASP A 84 -5.72 4.08 16.11
C ASP A 84 -6.13 2.89 15.23
N LEU A 85 -5.62 2.79 14.00
CA LEU A 85 -5.84 1.61 13.15
C LEU A 85 -4.99 0.43 13.64
N PHE A 86 -3.74 0.69 14.03
CA PHE A 86 -2.87 -0.33 14.60
C PHE A 86 -3.47 -0.97 15.85
N ASP A 87 -4.01 -0.16 16.77
CA ASP A 87 -4.70 -0.60 17.99
C ASP A 87 -5.97 -1.41 17.70
N GLN A 88 -6.56 -1.23 16.51
CA GLN A 88 -7.69 -2.04 16.02
C GLN A 88 -7.25 -3.36 15.38
N GLY A 89 -5.95 -3.68 15.41
CA GLY A 89 -5.39 -4.92 14.90
C GLY A 89 -4.79 -4.84 13.49
N TRP A 90 -4.61 -3.64 12.94
CA TRP A 90 -3.88 -3.39 11.70
C TRP A 90 -2.37 -3.36 11.99
N VAL A 91 -1.86 -4.50 12.46
CA VAL A 91 -0.49 -4.63 12.97
C VAL A 91 0.51 -5.00 11.88
N PHE A 92 1.80 -4.91 12.20
CA PHE A 92 2.88 -5.20 11.26
C PHE A 92 2.78 -6.60 10.65
N GLY A 93 3.20 -6.70 9.38
CA GLY A 93 3.16 -7.93 8.60
C GLY A 93 1.78 -8.26 8.03
N LYS A 94 0.70 -7.67 8.54
CA LYS A 94 -0.63 -7.81 7.92
C LYS A 94 -0.70 -7.03 6.61
N LYS A 95 -1.60 -7.48 5.74
CA LYS A 95 -1.85 -6.85 4.45
C LYS A 95 -3.15 -6.07 4.46
N VAL A 96 -3.17 -4.95 3.75
CA VAL A 96 -4.37 -4.15 3.52
C VAL A 96 -4.60 -4.00 2.03
N ARG A 97 -5.87 -4.04 1.61
CA ARG A 97 -6.28 -3.70 0.25
C ARG A 97 -6.87 -2.30 0.22
N ILE A 98 -6.25 -1.41 -0.54
CA ILE A 98 -6.68 -0.04 -0.77
C ILE A 98 -7.45 0.02 -2.10
N GLU A 99 -8.69 0.50 -2.04
CA GLU A 99 -9.54 0.69 -3.22
C GLU A 99 -8.85 1.59 -4.26
N GLY A 100 -8.77 1.09 -5.50
CA GLY A 100 -8.14 1.80 -6.63
C GLY A 100 -6.61 1.78 -6.64
N LEU A 101 -5.96 1.15 -5.66
CA LEU A 101 -4.49 1.09 -5.60
C LEU A 101 -3.94 -0.33 -5.58
N GLY A 102 -4.45 -1.19 -4.70
CA GLY A 102 -3.91 -2.54 -4.54
C GLY A 102 -3.71 -2.97 -3.11
N ILE A 103 -2.72 -3.84 -2.88
CA ILE A 103 -2.49 -4.54 -1.61
C ILE A 103 -1.10 -4.14 -1.18
N PHE A 104 -1.04 -3.80 0.08
CA PHE A 104 0.15 -3.29 0.72
C PHE A 104 0.34 -4.02 2.04
N GLU A 105 1.59 -4.13 2.47
CA GLU A 105 1.97 -4.70 3.74
C GLU A 105 2.19 -3.57 4.75
N ILE A 106 1.59 -3.72 5.93
CA ILE A 106 1.78 -2.79 7.03
C ILE A 106 3.17 -3.06 7.61
N ASN A 107 4.09 -2.12 7.42
CA ASN A 107 5.45 -2.21 7.97
C ASN A 107 5.85 -0.96 8.73
N ASP A 108 5.02 0.08 8.74
CA ASP A 108 5.37 1.36 9.32
C ASP A 108 4.23 1.96 10.15
N LEU A 109 4.57 2.92 11.01
CA LEU A 109 3.64 3.62 11.88
C LEU A 109 3.71 5.12 11.65
N MET A 110 2.55 5.75 11.60
CA MET A 110 2.47 7.20 11.53
C MET A 110 2.61 7.84 12.91
N ASN A 111 2.99 9.13 12.91
CA ASN A 111 2.96 9.96 14.11
C ASN A 111 1.56 9.91 14.80
N PRO A 112 1.50 9.84 16.16
CA PRO A 112 0.25 9.75 16.92
C PRO A 112 -0.81 10.81 16.60
N ARG A 113 -0.41 11.98 16.06
CA ARG A 113 -1.34 13.05 15.67
C ARG A 113 -2.30 12.66 14.53
N HIS A 114 -2.03 11.57 13.83
CA HIS A 114 -2.86 11.08 12.73
C HIS A 114 -3.87 10.04 13.20
N THR A 115 -5.07 10.08 12.61
CA THR A 115 -6.19 9.19 12.96
C THR A 115 -6.90 8.75 11.68
N LYS A 116 -7.31 7.48 11.60
CA LYS A 116 -7.91 6.85 10.41
C LYS A 116 -7.15 7.17 9.12
N ARG A 117 -5.84 6.96 9.14
CA ARG A 117 -4.95 7.29 8.02
C ARG A 117 -4.01 6.13 7.67
N VAL A 118 -3.82 5.96 6.37
CA VAL A 118 -2.86 5.05 5.75
C VAL A 118 -1.98 5.90 4.84
N ASP A 119 -0.67 5.67 4.87
CA ASP A 119 0.30 6.36 4.03
C ASP A 119 1.03 5.35 3.15
N VAL A 120 0.95 5.53 1.84
CA VAL A 120 1.56 4.61 0.86
C VAL A 120 2.99 5.05 0.59
N PHE A 121 3.93 4.13 0.76
CA PHE A 121 5.31 4.39 0.43
C PHE A 121 5.50 4.51 -1.10
N MET A 122 6.14 5.58 -1.55
CA MET A 122 6.53 5.80 -2.93
C MET A 122 7.99 6.27 -3.02
N TRP A 123 8.75 5.73 -3.97
CA TRP A 123 10.14 6.14 -4.19
C TRP A 123 10.26 7.53 -4.82
N ASP A 124 9.37 7.85 -5.76
CA ASP A 124 9.39 9.10 -6.50
C ASP A 124 8.61 10.19 -5.73
N GLU A 125 9.30 11.25 -5.33
CA GLU A 125 8.72 12.36 -4.59
C GLU A 125 7.63 13.09 -5.39
N LYS A 126 7.80 13.27 -6.70
CA LYS A 126 6.79 13.93 -7.54
C LYS A 126 5.54 13.08 -7.65
N GLN A 127 5.68 11.75 -7.71
CA GLN A 127 4.54 10.84 -7.66
C GLN A 127 3.83 10.89 -6.31
N ALA A 128 4.57 10.93 -5.19
CA ALA A 128 3.99 11.05 -3.86
C ALA A 128 3.20 12.37 -3.70
N GLN A 129 3.76 13.48 -4.19
CA GLN A 129 3.09 14.78 -4.20
C GLN A 129 1.84 14.78 -5.10
N ALA A 130 1.95 14.23 -6.31
CA ALA A 130 0.84 14.15 -7.26
C ALA A 130 -0.27 13.18 -6.81
N PHE A 131 0.06 12.18 -5.98
CA PHE A 131 -0.93 11.26 -5.43
C PHE A 131 -2.00 11.99 -4.61
N GLY A 132 -1.59 13.01 -3.85
CA GLY A 132 -2.47 13.83 -3.05
C GLY A 132 -3.17 13.07 -1.93
N LYS A 133 -4.26 13.63 -1.41
CA LYS A 133 -5.04 13.06 -0.31
C LYS A 133 -6.34 12.47 -0.84
N LYS A 134 -6.57 11.18 -0.59
CA LYS A 134 -7.78 10.47 -1.03
C LYS A 134 -8.53 9.92 0.18
N ARG A 135 -9.86 9.84 0.10
CA ARG A 135 -10.69 9.22 1.14
C ARG A 135 -11.39 8.01 0.52
N VAL A 136 -10.85 6.83 0.78
CA VAL A 136 -11.22 5.58 0.10
C VAL A 136 -11.47 4.46 1.11
N LYS A 137 -12.11 3.38 0.66
CA LYS A 137 -12.26 2.19 1.49
C LYS A 137 -10.96 1.38 1.48
N VAL A 138 -10.56 0.92 2.66
CA VAL A 138 -9.41 0.05 2.84
C VAL A 138 -9.83 -1.16 3.66
N ALA A 139 -9.47 -2.35 3.20
CA ALA A 139 -9.79 -3.63 3.82
C ALA A 139 -8.55 -4.26 4.44
N LEU A 140 -8.59 -4.63 5.72
CA LEU A 140 -7.59 -5.50 6.35
C LEU A 140 -7.76 -6.93 5.84
N LEU A 141 -6.66 -7.59 5.48
CA LEU A 141 -6.66 -8.94 4.93
C LEU A 141 -6.15 -9.95 5.96
N HIS A 142 -6.72 -11.16 5.88
CA HIS A 142 -6.33 -12.33 6.67
C HIS A 142 -5.72 -13.39 5.73
N ILE A 143 -4.52 -13.09 5.23
CA ILE A 143 -3.76 -13.93 4.29
C ILE A 143 -2.32 -14.10 4.75
#